data_AF-A0A2H9T749-F1
#
_entry.id   AF-A0A2H9T749-F1
#
_cell.length_a   1.000
_cell.length_b   1.000
_cell.length_c   1.000
_cell.angle_alpha   90.00
_cell.angle_beta   90.00
_cell.angle_gamma   90.00
#
_symmetry.space_group_name_H-M   'P 1'
#
loop_
_entity.id
_entity.type
_entity.pdbx_description
1 polymer ?
#
loop_
_entity_poly.entity_id
_entity_poly.type
_entity_poly.pdbx_seq_one_letter_code
_entity_poly.pdbx_strand_id
1 'polypeptide(L)'
;MRFKTPREFGRSHLKDHGFDATAVRHALFAVHETIKQESAQQGVNYLKTELKNFWSDRKKLIEVLRYLSRMEHIDHWATDAEAASTLAGALENTNG
;
A
#
# COMPACT_ATOMS: atom_id res chain seq x y z
N MET A 1 -3.97 -0.04 -23.54
CA MET A 1 -3.48 -0.95 -22.47
C MET A 1 -3.98 -0.37 -21.14
N ARG A 2 -4.73 -1.13 -20.34
CA ARG A 2 -5.32 -0.66 -19.07
C ARG A 2 -4.43 -1.10 -17.91
N PHE A 3 -3.86 -0.16 -17.16
CA PHE A 3 -3.15 -0.48 -15.93
C PHE A 3 -4.18 -0.92 -14.89
N LYS A 4 -4.08 -2.17 -14.44
CA LYS A 4 -5.01 -2.76 -13.47
C LYS A 4 -4.99 -1.95 -12.17
N THR A 5 -6.18 -1.67 -11.65
CA THR A 5 -6.34 -0.97 -10.38
C THR A 5 -5.84 -1.82 -9.20
N PRO A 6 -5.44 -1.22 -8.07
CA PRO A 6 -5.08 -1.95 -6.85
C PRO A 6 -6.17 -2.94 -6.41
N ARG A 7 -7.44 -2.58 -6.66
CA ARG A 7 -8.66 -3.37 -6.43
C ARG A 7 -8.73 -4.62 -7.31
N GLU A 8 -8.20 -4.56 -8.53
CA GLU A 8 -8.11 -5.69 -9.47
C GLU A 8 -6.85 -6.57 -9.26
N PHE A 9 -5.92 -6.15 -8.38
CA PHE A 9 -4.70 -6.90 -8.04
C PHE A 9 -4.86 -7.93 -6.91
N GLY A 10 -6.09 -8.12 -6.39
CA GLY A 10 -6.38 -8.98 -5.24
C GLY A 10 -5.77 -10.39 -5.30
N ARG A 11 -5.18 -10.81 -4.16
CA ARG A 11 -4.60 -12.10 -3.67
C ARG A 11 -3.95 -13.11 -4.65
N SER A 12 -4.35 -13.19 -5.91
CA SER A 12 -3.91 -14.21 -6.88
C SER A 12 -2.43 -14.18 -7.25
N HIS A 13 -1.70 -13.09 -6.98
CA HIS A 13 -0.30 -12.98 -7.37
C HIS A 13 0.72 -13.18 -6.23
N LEU A 14 0.28 -13.52 -5.01
CA LEU A 14 1.15 -13.66 -3.81
C LEU A 14 2.30 -14.69 -3.91
N LYS A 15 2.45 -15.42 -5.03
CA LYS A 15 3.44 -16.49 -5.20
C LYS A 15 4.61 -16.22 -6.15
N ASP A 16 4.67 -15.08 -6.86
CA ASP A 16 5.73 -14.86 -7.86
C ASP A 16 6.88 -13.97 -7.36
N HIS A 17 8.10 -14.41 -7.65
CA HIS A 17 9.36 -14.02 -7.01
C HIS A 17 9.88 -12.64 -7.44
N GLY A 18 9.83 -11.68 -6.50
CA GLY A 18 10.57 -10.43 -6.54
C GLY A 18 10.22 -9.57 -5.32
N PHE A 19 11.23 -9.15 -4.54
CA PHE A 19 11.05 -8.32 -3.34
C PHE A 19 10.27 -7.03 -3.64
N ASP A 20 10.49 -6.44 -4.83
CA ASP A 20 9.77 -5.28 -5.33
C ASP A 20 8.30 -5.59 -5.67
N ALA A 21 8.02 -6.76 -6.26
CA ALA A 21 6.65 -7.18 -6.57
C ALA A 21 5.83 -7.43 -5.29
N THR A 22 6.47 -7.92 -4.23
CA THR A 22 5.80 -8.21 -2.94
C THR A 22 5.54 -6.93 -2.15
N ALA A 23 6.52 -6.03 -2.00
CA ALA A 23 6.35 -4.77 -1.26
C ALA A 23 5.29 -3.86 -1.90
N VAL A 24 5.33 -3.72 -3.24
CA VAL A 24 4.32 -2.95 -3.97
C VAL A 24 2.94 -3.58 -3.83
N ARG A 25 2.82 -4.91 -3.89
CA ARG A 25 1.53 -5.59 -3.68
C ARG A 25 0.97 -5.37 -2.29
N HIS A 26 1.80 -5.48 -1.25
CA HIS A 26 1.37 -5.22 0.12
C HIS A 26 0.99 -3.75 0.32
N ALA A 27 1.72 -2.80 -0.28
CA ALA A 27 1.36 -1.39 -0.27
C ALA A 27 -0.01 -1.15 -0.92
N LEU A 28 -0.24 -1.69 -2.12
CA LEU A 28 -1.52 -1.59 -2.84
C LEU A 28 -2.67 -2.21 -2.04
N PHE A 29 -2.44 -3.37 -1.40
CA PHE A 29 -3.46 -4.00 -0.57
C PHE A 29 -3.73 -3.23 0.73
N ALA A 30 -2.70 -2.67 1.35
CA ALA A 30 -2.86 -1.84 2.54
C ALA A 30 -3.61 -0.54 2.24
N VAL A 31 -3.42 0.05 1.06
CA VAL A 31 -4.24 1.17 0.55
C VAL A 31 -5.69 0.73 0.38
N HIS A 32 -5.93 -0.43 -0.24
CA HIS A 32 -7.28 -0.97 -0.38
C HIS A 32 -7.98 -1.18 0.97
N GLU A 33 -7.31 -1.76 1.96
CA GLU A 33 -7.86 -1.94 3.31
C GLU A 33 -8.06 -0.60 4.02
N THR A 34 -7.19 0.38 3.80
CA THR A 34 -7.34 1.76 4.33
C THR A 34 -8.61 2.42 3.81
N ILE A 35 -8.91 2.29 2.51
CA ILE A 35 -10.14 2.81 1.91
C ILE A 35 -11.36 2.05 2.42
N LYS A 36 -11.29 0.71 2.37
CA LYS A 36 -12.41 -0.17 2.73
C LYS A 36 -12.85 -0.03 4.18
N GLN A 37 -11.90 0.24 5.08
CA GLN A 37 -12.15 0.40 6.52
C GLN A 37 -12.14 1.87 6.95
N GLU A 38 -11.97 2.80 6.01
CA GLU A 38 -11.83 4.24 6.26
C GLU A 38 -10.82 4.55 7.38
N SER A 39 -9.73 3.76 7.45
CA SER A 39 -8.79 3.76 8.57
C SER A 39 -7.38 3.36 8.13
N ALA A 40 -6.46 4.32 8.13
CA ALA A 40 -5.05 4.07 7.84
C ALA A 40 -4.40 3.11 8.86
N GLN A 41 -4.91 3.10 10.10
CA GLN A 41 -4.42 2.19 11.13
C GLN A 41 -4.67 0.71 10.76
N GLN A 42 -5.77 0.42 10.05
CA GLN A 42 -6.05 -0.93 9.56
C GLN A 42 -5.08 -1.35 8.46
N GLY A 43 -4.70 -0.43 7.57
CA GLY A 43 -3.62 -0.65 6.60
C GLY A 43 -2.27 -0.93 7.27
N VAL A 44 -1.93 -0.18 8.32
CA VAL A 44 -0.69 -0.42 9.10
C VAL A 44 -0.73 -1.78 9.80
N ASN A 45 -1.85 -2.13 10.44
CA ASN A 45 -2.01 -3.41 11.14
C ASN A 45 -1.89 -4.60 10.17
N TYR A 46 -2.47 -4.50 8.98
CA TYR A 46 -2.28 -5.48 7.90
C TYR A 46 -0.80 -5.65 7.56
N LEU A 47 -0.07 -4.55 7.33
CA LEU A 47 1.35 -4.61 7.00
C LEU A 47 2.18 -5.25 8.11
N LYS A 48 1.91 -4.91 9.38
CA LYS A 48 2.57 -5.52 10.54
C LYS A 48 2.31 -7.02 10.66
N THR A 49 1.11 -7.46 10.29
CA THR A 49 0.69 -8.87 10.41
C THR A 49 1.29 -9.73 9.29
N GLU A 50 1.29 -9.22 8.05
CA GLU A 50 1.72 -10.01 6.89
C GLU A 50 3.24 -9.95 6.65
N LEU A 51 3.89 -8.83 6.95
CA LEU A 51 5.32 -8.67 6.69
C LEU A 51 6.15 -9.12 7.88
N LYS A 52 6.85 -10.25 7.70
CA LYS A 52 7.79 -10.79 8.70
C LYS A 52 8.85 -9.77 9.15
N ASN A 53 9.34 -8.94 8.22
CA ASN A 53 10.36 -7.93 8.47
C ASN A 53 9.81 -6.50 8.34
N PHE A 54 8.58 -6.25 8.82
CA PHE A 54 7.89 -4.97 8.73
C PHE A 54 8.79 -3.75 9.02
N TRP A 55 9.58 -3.79 10.09
CA TRP A 55 10.43 -2.66 10.49
C TRP A 55 11.54 -2.35 9.48
N SER A 56 12.13 -3.39 8.88
CA SER A 56 13.13 -3.24 7.83
C SER A 56 12.52 -2.73 6.53
N ASP A 57 11.31 -3.20 6.20
CA ASP A 57 10.60 -2.85 4.96
C ASP A 57 9.84 -1.52 5.06
N ARG A 58 9.60 -1.00 6.28
CA ARG A 58 8.80 0.21 6.55
C ARG A 58 9.24 1.41 5.72
N LYS A 59 10.54 1.69 5.66
CA LYS A 59 11.07 2.83 4.88
C LYS A 59 10.74 2.68 3.41
N LYS A 60 10.93 1.48 2.86
CA LYS A 60 10.62 1.17 1.46
C LYS A 60 9.12 1.27 1.17
N LEU A 61 8.27 0.77 2.07
CA LEU A 61 6.81 0.89 1.94
C LEU A 61 6.36 2.35 1.90
N ILE A 62 6.94 3.20 2.75
CA ILE A 62 6.65 4.64 2.76
C ILE A 62 7.03 5.27 1.40
N GLU A 63 8.19 4.93 0.85
CA GLU A 63 8.60 5.43 -0.48
C GLU A 63 7.66 4.97 -1.60
N VAL A 64 7.25 3.70 -1.58
CA VAL A 64 6.26 3.18 -2.54
C VAL A 64 4.93 3.92 -2.40
N LEU A 65 4.41 4.09 -1.18
CA LEU A 65 3.14 4.77 -0.96
C LEU A 65 3.19 6.24 -1.37
N ARG A 66 4.31 6.93 -1.14
CA ARG A 66 4.54 8.30 -1.63
C ARG A 66 4.63 8.39 -3.14
N TYR A 67 5.14 7.34 -3.80
CA TYR A 67 5.09 7.27 -5.26
C TYR A 67 3.65 7.09 -5.75
N LEU A 68 2.88 6.19 -5.11
CA LEU A 68 1.47 5.96 -5.42
C LEU A 68 0.60 7.20 -5.17
N SER A 69 0.89 7.99 -4.13
CA SER A 69 0.13 9.20 -3.81
C SER A 69 0.26 10.30 -4.87
N ARG A 70 1.28 10.23 -5.74
CA ARG A 70 1.45 11.18 -6.87
C ARG A 70 0.67 10.78 -8.12
N MET A 71 -0.02 9.64 -8.10
CA MET A 71 -0.82 9.15 -9.22
C MET A 71 -2.24 9.75 -9.27
N GLU A 72 -2.49 10.83 -8.53
CA GLU A 72 -3.79 11.53 -8.47
C GLU A 72 -4.32 11.97 -9.84
N HIS A 73 -3.42 12.23 -10.80
CA HIS A 73 -3.77 12.64 -12.17
C HIS A 73 -4.24 11.49 -13.07
N ILE A 74 -4.20 10.24 -12.60
CA ILE A 74 -4.72 9.08 -13.33
C ILE A 74 -6.23 8.96 -13.03
N ASP A 75 -7.04 8.87 -14.08
CA ASP A 75 -8.49 8.70 -13.97
C ASP A 75 -8.84 7.52 -13.04
N HIS A 76 -9.77 7.74 -12.10
CA HIS A 76 -10.19 6.81 -11.05
C HIS A 76 -9.17 6.49 -9.93
N TRP A 77 -8.02 7.16 -9.86
CA TRP A 77 -6.99 6.92 -8.82
C TRP A 77 -6.93 7.97 -7.71
N ALA A 78 -7.71 9.05 -7.77
CA ALA A 78 -7.67 10.13 -6.78
C ALA A 78 -7.88 9.62 -5.34
N THR A 79 -8.89 8.78 -5.11
CA THR A 79 -9.16 8.19 -3.79
C THR A 79 -8.02 7.27 -3.32
N ASP A 80 -7.47 6.46 -4.21
CA ASP A 80 -6.39 5.54 -3.90
C ASP A 80 -5.07 6.30 -3.63
N ALA A 81 -4.82 7.41 -4.32
CA ALA A 81 -3.69 8.30 -4.08
C ALA A 81 -3.77 9.02 -2.73
N GLU A 82 -4.96 9.52 -2.36
CA GLU A 82 -5.21 10.13 -1.05
C GLU A 82 -4.99 9.11 0.08
N ALA A 83 -5.58 7.92 -0.05
CA ALA A 83 -5.40 6.85 0.93
C ALA A 83 -3.93 6.39 1.05
N ALA A 84 -3.18 6.36 -0.06
CA ALA A 84 -1.75 6.08 -0.05
C ALA A 84 -0.97 7.16 0.72
N SER A 85 -1.32 8.43 0.56
CA SER A 85 -0.73 9.54 1.31
C SER A 85 -0.98 9.41 2.81
N THR A 86 -2.24 9.19 3.21
CA THR A 86 -2.62 9.03 4.62
C THR A 86 -1.94 7.80 5.25
N LEU A 87 -1.88 6.68 4.52
CA LEU A 87 -1.20 5.47 5.00
C LEU A 87 0.31 5.68 5.14
N ALA A 88 0.96 6.39 4.22
CA ALA A 88 2.38 6.74 4.34
C ALA A 88 2.62 7.56 5.62
N GLY A 89 1.80 8.59 5.87
CA GLY A 89 1.86 9.38 7.09
C GLY A 89 1.64 8.54 8.36
N ALA A 90 0.68 7.62 8.35
CA ALA A 90 0.45 6.71 9.48
C ALA A 90 1.66 5.80 9.74
N LEU A 91 2.29 5.27 8.68
CA LEU A 91 3.52 4.50 8.82
C LEU A 91 4.65 5.35 9.39
N GLU A 92 4.81 6.61 8.97
CA GLU A 92 5.83 7.54 9.49
C GLU A 92 5.65 7.84 10.99
N ASN A 93 4.41 7.93 11.46
CA ASN A 93 4.07 8.18 12.86
C ASN A 93 3.99 6.90 13.71
N THR A 94 4.10 5.72 13.10
CA THR A 94 4.12 4.46 13.83
C THR A 94 5.46 4.30 14.55
N ASN A 95 5.46 4.55 15.86
CA ASN A 95 6.56 4.18 16.75
C ASN A 95 6.51 2.68 17.06
N GLY A 96 7.70 2.09 17.24
CA GLY A 96 7.89 0.68 17.59
C GLY A 96 7.83 0.41 19.07
#